data_AF-A0A485B7V5-F1
#
_entry.id   AF-A0A485B7V5-F1
#
_cell.length_a   1.000
_cell.length_b   1.000
_cell.length_c   1.000
_cell.angle_alpha   90.00
_cell.angle_beta   90.00
_cell.angle_gamma   90.00
#
_symmetry.space_group_name_H-M   'P 1'
#
loop_
_entity.id
_entity.type
_entity.pdbx_description
1 polymer ?
#
loop_
_entity_poly.entity_id
_entity_poly.type
_entity_poly.pdbx_seq_one_letter_code
_entity_poly.pdbx_strand_id
1 'polypeptide(L)'
;MSEHLETVGNIFSEIEKRFKIQFTDRQLQELIYFICFVLHRIESGKNLVTIPDSYADIIRSREFTLMQSVISKININSENELVFLTALIQSSNIQSIADKYFHLDTLLLESVVAVVDSFEKISCVTIKEKNELIEKIYQHWKPAYYRIRYHLANTSSVYDLVVKEFSHLHEMVRRAAAAV
;
A
#
# COMPACT_ATOMS: atom_id res chain seq x y z
N MET A 1 27.10 -1.92 -7.50
CA MET A 1 26.14 -1.29 -6.56
C MET A 1 25.24 -0.28 -7.26
N SER A 2 25.79 0.64 -8.06
CA SER A 2 25.02 1.57 -8.92
C SER A 2 24.12 0.84 -9.94
N GLU A 3 24.65 -0.15 -10.64
CA GLU A 3 23.93 -0.90 -11.69
C GLU A 3 22.74 -1.72 -11.14
N HIS A 4 22.86 -2.28 -9.93
CA HIS A 4 21.74 -2.96 -9.25
C HIS A 4 20.64 -1.99 -8.81
N LEU A 5 21.01 -0.80 -8.30
CA LEU A 5 20.03 0.23 -7.93
C LEU A 5 19.26 0.73 -9.16
N GLU A 6 19.94 0.90 -10.29
CA GLU A 6 19.31 1.28 -11.55
C GLU A 6 18.34 0.21 -12.06
N THR A 7 18.76 -1.07 -12.01
CA THR A 7 17.90 -2.21 -12.37
C THR A 7 16.64 -2.25 -11.52
N VAL A 8 16.78 -2.10 -10.21
CA VAL A 8 15.63 -2.08 -9.28
C VAL A 8 14.76 -0.84 -9.47
N GLY A 9 15.36 0.33 -9.73
CA GLY A 9 14.62 1.55 -10.07
C GLY A 9 13.75 1.39 -11.33
N ASN A 10 14.28 0.73 -12.36
CA ASN A 10 13.53 0.41 -13.57
C ASN A 10 12.35 -0.54 -13.29
N ILE A 11 12.51 -1.50 -12.37
CA ILE A 11 11.41 -2.39 -11.93
C ILE A 11 10.30 -1.57 -11.29
N PHE A 12 10.62 -0.69 -10.35
CA PHE A 12 9.62 0.15 -9.71
C PHE A 12 8.93 1.10 -10.69
N SER A 13 9.66 1.64 -11.67
CA SER A 13 9.08 2.45 -12.75
C SER A 13 8.06 1.66 -13.58
N GLU A 14 8.31 0.36 -13.81
CA GLU A 14 7.36 -0.51 -14.49
C GLU A 14 6.17 -0.88 -13.59
N ILE A 15 6.39 -1.06 -12.30
CA ILE A 15 5.30 -1.24 -11.30
C ILE A 15 4.38 -0.03 -11.34
N GLU A 16 4.91 1.19 -11.22
CA GLU A 16 4.14 2.43 -11.27
C GLU A 16 3.25 2.52 -12.52
N LYS A 17 3.82 2.23 -13.70
CA LYS A 17 3.07 2.21 -14.96
C LYS A 17 1.97 1.14 -14.98
N ARG A 18 2.28 -0.09 -14.57
CA ARG A 18 1.36 -1.24 -14.65
C ARG A 18 0.23 -1.14 -13.63
N PHE A 19 0.54 -0.64 -12.43
CA PHE A 19 -0.40 -0.46 -11.33
C PHE A 19 -1.12 0.90 -11.39
N LYS A 20 -0.67 1.82 -12.25
CA LYS A 20 -1.16 3.20 -12.37
C LYS A 20 -1.07 3.98 -11.06
N ILE A 21 0.05 3.80 -10.36
CA ILE A 21 0.39 4.43 -9.08
C ILE A 21 1.67 5.26 -9.23
N GLN A 22 1.91 6.15 -8.29
CA GLN A 22 3.23 6.71 -8.01
C GLN A 22 3.57 6.55 -6.53
N PHE A 23 4.81 6.19 -6.27
CA PHE A 23 5.37 6.23 -4.94
C PHE A 23 5.87 7.65 -4.63
N THR A 24 5.94 7.99 -3.35
CA THR A 24 6.71 9.17 -2.94
C THR A 24 8.20 8.90 -3.11
N ASP A 25 9.01 9.91 -3.43
CA ASP A 25 10.46 9.76 -3.61
C ASP A 25 11.13 9.00 -2.46
N ARG A 26 10.77 9.37 -1.21
CA ARG A 26 11.27 8.73 -0.01
C ARG A 26 10.93 7.24 0.03
N GLN A 27 9.66 6.90 -0.20
CA GLN A 27 9.22 5.51 -0.14
C GLN A 27 9.79 4.68 -1.29
N LEU A 28 9.86 5.26 -2.48
CA LEU A 28 10.50 4.63 -3.62
C LEU A 28 11.95 4.28 -3.29
N GLN A 29 12.69 5.20 -2.70
CA GLN A 29 14.06 4.97 -2.27
C GLN A 29 14.17 3.88 -1.20
N GLU A 30 13.32 3.92 -0.17
CA GLU A 30 13.26 2.88 0.89
C GLU A 30 12.97 1.49 0.30
N LEU A 31 12.00 1.41 -0.61
CA LEU A 31 11.62 0.18 -1.30
C LEU A 31 12.73 -0.33 -2.23
N ILE A 32 13.40 0.54 -2.98
CA ILE A 32 14.54 0.16 -3.84
C ILE A 32 15.63 -0.50 -2.99
N TYR A 33 16.03 0.12 -1.87
CA TYR A 33 17.04 -0.47 -1.00
C TYR A 33 16.59 -1.81 -0.41
N PHE A 34 15.35 -1.88 0.08
CA PHE A 34 14.80 -3.11 0.63
C PHE A 34 14.80 -4.25 -0.40
N ILE A 35 14.38 -3.96 -1.63
CA ILE A 35 14.38 -4.94 -2.72
C ILE A 35 15.80 -5.36 -3.11
N CYS A 36 16.79 -4.47 -3.10
CA CYS A 36 18.18 -4.87 -3.31
C CYS A 36 18.63 -5.94 -2.28
N PHE A 37 18.25 -5.80 -1.00
CA PHE A 37 18.55 -6.82 0.01
C PHE A 37 17.78 -8.12 -0.21
N VAL A 38 16.51 -8.04 -0.64
CA VAL A 38 15.70 -9.22 -0.98
C VAL A 38 16.32 -9.98 -2.16
N LEU A 39 16.72 -9.29 -3.23
CA LEU A 39 17.38 -9.90 -4.38
C LEU A 39 18.70 -10.56 -3.99
N HIS A 40 19.52 -9.87 -3.20
CA HIS A 40 20.78 -10.44 -2.72
C HIS A 40 20.55 -11.70 -1.87
N ARG A 41 19.50 -11.73 -1.04
CA ARG A 41 19.09 -12.91 -0.27
C ARG A 41 18.71 -14.07 -1.21
N ILE A 42 17.93 -13.81 -2.26
CA ILE A 42 17.51 -14.81 -3.25
C ILE A 42 18.71 -15.36 -4.03
N GLU A 43 19.60 -14.48 -4.51
CA GLU A 43 20.84 -14.85 -5.23
C GLU A 43 21.77 -15.70 -4.37
N SER A 44 21.76 -15.50 -3.05
CA SER A 44 22.48 -16.34 -2.09
C SER A 44 21.82 -17.70 -1.82
N GLY A 45 20.79 -18.07 -2.60
CA GLY A 45 20.05 -19.33 -2.48
C GLY A 45 19.04 -19.36 -1.34
N LYS A 46 18.84 -18.26 -0.60
CA LYS A 46 17.98 -18.21 0.59
C LYS A 46 16.54 -17.83 0.22
N ASN A 47 15.85 -18.69 -0.51
CA ASN A 47 14.47 -18.47 -0.91
C ASN A 47 13.48 -18.67 0.25
N LEU A 48 12.34 -17.97 0.20
CA LEU A 48 11.22 -18.21 1.10
C LEU A 48 10.62 -19.61 0.85
N VAL A 49 10.67 -20.46 1.88
CA VAL A 49 10.11 -21.82 1.83
C VAL A 49 8.61 -21.81 2.17
N THR A 50 8.20 -20.92 3.07
CA THR A 50 6.82 -20.79 3.55
C THR A 50 6.42 -19.33 3.61
N ILE A 51 5.16 -19.06 3.32
CA ILE A 51 4.52 -17.75 3.51
C ILE A 51 3.39 -17.88 4.55
N PRO A 52 3.04 -16.82 5.29
CA PRO A 52 1.92 -16.87 6.22
C PRO A 52 0.59 -17.11 5.49
N ASP A 53 -0.35 -17.81 6.13
CA ASP A 53 -1.66 -18.12 5.55
C ASP A 53 -2.45 -16.86 5.14
N SER A 54 -2.20 -15.73 5.80
CA SER A 54 -2.81 -14.43 5.46
C SER A 54 -2.46 -13.94 4.05
N TYR A 55 -1.45 -14.52 3.41
CA TYR A 55 -1.00 -14.19 2.05
C TYR A 55 -1.63 -15.12 0.99
N ALA A 56 -2.37 -16.16 1.37
CA ALA A 56 -2.83 -17.21 0.46
C ALA A 56 -3.67 -16.68 -0.72
N ASP A 57 -4.48 -15.64 -0.50
CA ASP A 57 -5.35 -15.08 -1.52
C ASP A 57 -4.60 -14.24 -2.57
N ILE A 58 -3.35 -13.85 -2.30
CA ILE A 58 -2.57 -13.00 -3.19
C ILE A 58 -2.37 -13.68 -4.54
N ILE A 59 -2.13 -15.00 -4.57
CA ILE A 59 -1.89 -15.77 -5.80
C ILE A 59 -3.06 -15.62 -6.79
N ARG A 60 -4.29 -15.45 -6.28
CA ARG A 60 -5.50 -15.28 -7.09
C ARG A 60 -5.78 -13.84 -7.47
N SER A 61 -4.97 -12.91 -6.98
CA SER A 61 -5.17 -11.49 -7.20
C SER A 61 -4.60 -11.06 -8.55
N ARG A 62 -5.21 -10.03 -9.13
CA ARG A 62 -4.70 -9.41 -10.36
C ARG A 62 -3.31 -8.82 -10.15
N GLU A 63 -3.05 -8.26 -8.97
CA GLU A 63 -1.76 -7.68 -8.61
C GLU A 63 -0.65 -8.72 -8.68
N PHE A 64 -0.92 -9.98 -8.30
CA PHE A 64 0.03 -11.06 -8.47
C PHE A 64 0.35 -11.32 -9.94
N THR A 65 -0.66 -11.37 -10.82
CA THR A 65 -0.44 -11.50 -12.27
C THR A 65 0.35 -10.31 -12.85
N LEU A 66 0.06 -9.09 -12.40
CA LEU A 66 0.80 -7.89 -12.80
C LEU A 66 2.26 -7.98 -12.33
N MET A 67 2.49 -8.34 -11.07
CA MET A 67 3.83 -8.52 -10.51
C MET A 67 4.60 -9.60 -11.25
N GLN A 68 3.97 -10.73 -11.59
CA GLN A 68 4.61 -11.80 -12.37
C GLN A 68 5.12 -11.28 -13.71
N SER A 69 4.35 -10.43 -14.39
CA SER A 69 4.75 -9.83 -15.66
C SER A 69 5.96 -8.89 -15.51
N VAL A 70 6.02 -8.13 -14.41
CA VAL A 70 7.14 -7.21 -14.12
C VAL A 70 8.39 -7.99 -13.73
N ILE A 71 8.21 -9.00 -12.87
CA ILE A 71 9.27 -9.78 -12.26
C ILE A 71 9.87 -10.79 -13.24
N SER A 72 9.19 -11.15 -14.33
CA SER A 72 9.81 -11.98 -15.39
C SER A 72 11.14 -11.43 -15.95
N LYS A 73 11.43 -10.13 -15.74
CA LYS A 73 12.69 -9.47 -16.12
C LYS A 73 13.83 -9.69 -15.12
N ILE A 74 13.54 -10.20 -13.93
CA ILE A 74 14.50 -10.58 -12.89
C ILE A 74 14.35 -12.07 -12.65
N ASN A 75 15.44 -12.83 -12.50
CA ASN A 75 15.41 -14.30 -12.41
C ASN A 75 14.84 -14.82 -11.06
N ILE A 76 13.68 -14.33 -10.62
CA ILE A 76 12.95 -14.83 -9.45
C ILE A 76 11.96 -15.89 -9.92
N ASN A 77 12.27 -17.15 -9.60
CA ASN A 77 11.45 -18.30 -9.99
C ASN A 77 10.58 -18.85 -8.85
N SER A 78 10.74 -18.32 -7.63
CA SER A 78 9.99 -18.78 -6.45
C SER A 78 8.64 -18.07 -6.35
N GLU A 79 7.55 -18.84 -6.31
CA GLU A 79 6.19 -18.33 -6.12
C GLU A 79 6.04 -17.60 -4.78
N ASN A 80 6.64 -18.13 -3.71
CA ASN A 80 6.61 -17.52 -2.39
C ASN A 80 7.26 -16.13 -2.38
N GLU A 81 8.35 -15.95 -3.15
CA GLU A 81 9.00 -14.64 -3.29
C GLU A 81 8.08 -13.67 -4.03
N LEU A 82 7.44 -14.14 -5.11
CA LEU A 82 6.49 -13.33 -5.85
C LEU A 82 5.30 -12.92 -4.97
N VAL A 83 4.73 -13.83 -4.19
CA VAL A 83 3.65 -13.54 -3.23
C VAL A 83 4.08 -12.49 -2.21
N PHE A 84 5.27 -12.64 -1.62
CA PHE A 84 5.81 -11.69 -0.66
C PHE A 84 6.01 -10.30 -1.28
N LEU A 85 6.57 -10.23 -2.49
CA LEU A 85 6.78 -8.97 -3.21
C LEU A 85 5.45 -8.29 -3.55
N THR A 86 4.44 -9.05 -3.99
CA THR A 86 3.10 -8.51 -4.25
C THR A 86 2.48 -7.93 -2.97
N ALA A 87 2.59 -8.63 -1.83
CA ALA A 87 2.12 -8.13 -0.54
C ALA A 87 2.79 -6.81 -0.15
N LEU A 88 4.12 -6.73 -0.35
CA LEU A 88 4.90 -5.52 -0.07
C LEU A 88 4.38 -4.33 -0.89
N ILE A 89 4.15 -4.52 -2.19
CA ILE A 89 3.62 -3.47 -3.07
C ILE A 89 2.20 -3.07 -2.66
N GLN A 90 1.31 -4.02 -2.35
CA GLN A 90 -0.05 -3.72 -1.88
C GLN A 90 -0.08 -2.94 -0.55
N SER A 91 0.92 -3.17 0.31
CA SER A 91 1.07 -2.52 1.61
C SER A 91 1.78 -1.16 1.56
N SER A 92 2.40 -0.83 0.43
CA SER A 92 3.14 0.40 0.22
C SER A 92 2.20 1.57 0.03
N ASN A 93 2.55 2.75 0.55
CA ASN A 93 1.77 3.94 0.31
C ASN A 93 1.92 4.33 -1.16
N ILE A 94 0.82 4.82 -1.73
CA ILE A 94 0.75 5.14 -3.15
C ILE A 94 -0.05 6.41 -3.33
N GLN A 95 0.32 7.21 -4.32
CA GLN A 95 -0.52 8.27 -4.87
C GLN A 95 -1.03 7.75 -6.22
N SER A 96 -2.35 7.64 -6.38
CA SER A 96 -2.93 7.24 -7.68
C SER A 96 -3.00 8.47 -8.59
N ILE A 97 -2.54 8.34 -9.84
CA ILE A 97 -2.36 9.51 -10.72
C ILE A 97 -3.14 9.45 -12.03
N ALA A 98 -3.47 8.26 -12.53
CA ALA A 98 -3.87 8.19 -13.94
C ALA A 98 -5.33 7.80 -14.19
N ASP A 99 -6.02 7.13 -13.27
CA ASP A 99 -7.44 6.80 -13.43
C ASP A 99 -8.13 6.75 -12.07
N LYS A 100 -8.95 7.77 -11.77
CA LYS A 100 -9.62 7.95 -10.47
C LYS A 100 -10.36 6.72 -9.93
N TYR A 101 -10.73 5.78 -10.80
CA TYR A 101 -11.53 4.60 -10.45
C TYR A 101 -10.89 3.27 -10.85
N PHE A 102 -9.73 3.26 -11.49
CA PHE A 102 -9.09 2.02 -11.90
C PHE A 102 -8.52 1.35 -10.64
N HIS A 103 -9.14 0.24 -10.23
CA HIS A 103 -8.71 -0.59 -9.10
C HIS A 103 -9.06 -0.09 -7.70
N LEU A 104 -10.11 0.71 -7.60
CA LEU A 104 -10.80 0.84 -6.33
C LEU A 104 -11.41 -0.52 -5.97
N ASP A 105 -10.95 -1.08 -4.87
CA ASP A 105 -11.68 -2.11 -4.15
C ASP A 105 -12.96 -1.46 -3.61
N THR A 106 -14.11 -1.90 -4.14
CA THR A 106 -15.43 -1.32 -3.83
C THR A 106 -15.72 -1.37 -2.33
N LEU A 107 -15.40 -2.47 -1.67
CA LEU A 107 -15.66 -2.63 -0.23
C LEU A 107 -14.80 -1.66 0.59
N LEU A 108 -13.52 -1.52 0.25
CA LEU A 108 -12.66 -0.54 0.91
C LEU A 108 -13.10 0.90 0.63
N LEU A 109 -13.54 1.19 -0.59
CA LEU A 109 -14.02 2.53 -0.94
C LEU A 109 -15.30 2.89 -0.17
N GLU A 110 -16.26 1.96 -0.13
CA GLU A 110 -17.48 2.11 0.65
C GLU A 110 -17.19 2.33 2.13
N SER A 111 -16.19 1.63 2.69
CA SER A 111 -15.77 1.86 4.07
C SER A 111 -15.25 3.30 4.30
N VAL A 112 -14.46 3.85 3.37
CA VAL A 112 -13.97 5.23 3.47
C VAL A 112 -15.14 6.23 3.39
N VAL A 113 -16.05 6.03 2.44
CA VAL A 113 -17.26 6.85 2.27
C VAL A 113 -18.08 6.86 3.56
N ALA A 114 -18.34 5.68 4.13
CA ALA A 114 -19.10 5.54 5.35
C ALA A 114 -18.45 6.26 6.55
N VAL A 115 -17.12 6.20 6.66
CA VAL A 115 -16.39 6.93 7.72
C VAL A 115 -16.49 8.44 7.52
N VAL A 116 -16.36 8.94 6.29
CA VAL A 116 -16.51 10.38 6.00
C VAL A 116 -17.93 10.86 6.29
N ASP A 117 -18.95 10.08 5.90
CA ASP A 117 -20.36 10.36 6.19
C ASP A 117 -20.63 10.39 7.70
N SER A 118 -20.06 9.44 8.44
CA SER A 118 -20.17 9.37 9.89
C SER A 118 -19.49 10.58 10.55
N PHE A 119 -18.33 11.00 10.03
CA PHE A 119 -17.63 12.18 10.50
C PHE A 119 -18.46 13.46 10.33
N GLU A 120 -19.06 13.69 9.15
CA GLU A 120 -19.94 14.85 8.92
C GLU A 120 -21.11 14.90 9.91
N LYS A 121 -21.72 13.74 10.18
CA LYS A 121 -22.83 13.62 11.15
C LYS A 121 -22.39 13.95 12.58
N ILE A 122 -21.26 13.41 13.03
CA ILE A 122 -20.78 13.56 14.41
C ILE A 122 -20.24 14.98 14.66
N SER A 123 -19.59 15.58 13.66
CA SER A 123 -19.00 16.92 13.78
C SER A 123 -19.96 18.06 13.38
N CYS A 124 -21.11 17.73 12.80
CA CYS A 124 -22.08 18.68 12.25
C CYS A 124 -21.48 19.63 11.20
N VAL A 125 -20.51 19.16 10.43
CA VAL A 125 -19.89 19.91 9.32
C VAL A 125 -20.31 19.32 7.97
N THR A 126 -20.32 20.18 6.95
CA THR A 126 -20.43 19.74 5.55
C THR A 126 -19.10 19.99 4.85
N ILE A 127 -18.50 18.92 4.36
CA ILE A 127 -17.21 18.96 3.66
C ILE A 127 -17.48 19.33 2.22
N LYS A 128 -16.98 20.49 1.81
CA LYS A 128 -17.21 21.04 0.47
C LYS A 128 -16.59 20.15 -0.62
N GLU A 129 -15.30 19.82 -0.49
CA GLU A 129 -14.58 18.95 -1.42
C GLU A 129 -14.60 17.46 -0.99
N LYS A 130 -15.77 16.94 -0.61
CA LYS A 130 -15.91 15.59 -0.02
C LYS A 130 -15.32 14.46 -0.87
N ASN A 131 -15.54 14.48 -2.19
CA ASN A 131 -15.01 13.44 -3.08
C ASN A 131 -13.48 13.46 -3.14
N GLU A 132 -12.87 14.65 -3.12
CA GLU A 132 -11.40 14.77 -3.09
C GLU A 132 -10.84 14.26 -1.76
N LEU A 133 -11.54 14.51 -0.64
CA LEU A 133 -11.16 13.97 0.65
C LEU A 133 -11.25 12.45 0.68
N ILE A 134 -12.34 11.86 0.16
CA ILE A 134 -12.51 10.40 0.06
C ILE A 134 -11.37 9.79 -0.76
N GLU A 135 -11.03 10.38 -1.91
CA GLU A 135 -9.92 9.92 -2.74
C GLU A 135 -8.58 9.96 -1.98
N LYS A 136 -8.28 11.06 -1.29
CA LYS A 136 -7.05 11.19 -0.49
C LYS A 136 -7.01 10.20 0.68
N ILE A 137 -8.12 10.01 1.40
CA ILE A 137 -8.18 9.03 2.50
C ILE A 137 -7.98 7.62 1.93
N TYR A 138 -8.64 7.29 0.81
CA TYR A 138 -8.54 5.98 0.19
C TYR A 138 -7.11 5.59 -0.18
N GLN A 139 -6.31 6.54 -0.68
CA GLN A 139 -4.88 6.34 -1.00
C GLN A 139 -4.05 5.86 0.20
N HIS A 140 -4.45 6.21 1.43
CA HIS A 140 -3.83 5.72 2.66
C HIS A 140 -4.56 4.51 3.25
N TRP A 141 -5.87 4.43 3.06
CA TRP A 141 -6.75 3.39 3.61
C TRP A 141 -6.44 2.01 3.04
N LYS A 142 -6.30 1.91 1.71
CA LYS A 142 -6.01 0.64 1.05
C LYS A 142 -4.66 0.04 1.48
N PRO A 143 -3.54 0.79 1.47
CA PRO A 143 -2.28 0.31 2.02
C PRO A 143 -2.35 -0.05 3.52
N ALA A 144 -3.10 0.73 4.32
CA ALA A 144 -3.26 0.45 5.75
C ALA A 144 -4.00 -0.88 6.00
N TYR A 145 -5.07 -1.13 5.24
CA TYR A 145 -5.79 -2.41 5.27
C TYR A 145 -4.86 -3.58 4.95
N TYR A 146 -4.06 -3.48 3.88
CA TYR A 146 -3.14 -4.56 3.52
C TYR A 146 -2.00 -4.75 4.52
N ARG A 147 -1.49 -3.68 5.15
CA ARG A 147 -0.53 -3.80 6.25
C ARG A 147 -1.10 -4.58 7.43
N ILE A 148 -2.35 -4.31 7.81
CA ILE A 148 -3.04 -5.06 8.87
C ILE A 148 -3.24 -6.51 8.46
N ARG A 149 -3.79 -6.76 7.26
CA ARG A 149 -4.04 -8.10 6.72
C ARG A 149 -2.77 -8.96 6.71
N TYR A 150 -1.66 -8.38 6.30
CA TYR A 150 -0.37 -9.07 6.14
C TYR A 150 0.54 -8.97 7.36
N HIS A 151 0.09 -8.35 8.45
CA HIS A 151 0.86 -8.17 9.69
C HIS A 151 2.21 -7.45 9.45
N LEU A 152 2.22 -6.50 8.51
CA LEU A 152 3.41 -5.69 8.21
C LEU A 152 3.44 -4.49 9.16
N ALA A 153 4.49 -4.44 9.99
CA ALA A 153 4.67 -3.39 10.98
C ALA A 153 4.78 -2.00 10.32
N ASN A 154 4.16 -1.00 10.94
CA ASN A 154 4.32 0.40 10.57
C ASN A 154 4.99 1.17 11.71
N THR A 155 6.01 1.96 11.38
CA THR A 155 6.61 2.93 12.30
C THR A 155 5.96 4.29 12.08
N SER A 156 4.80 4.52 12.69
CA SER A 156 4.18 5.86 12.64
C SER A 156 4.99 6.82 13.53
N SER A 157 5.84 7.64 12.92
CA SER A 157 6.67 8.62 13.64
C SER A 157 5.91 9.91 14.03
N VAL A 158 4.68 10.08 13.56
CA VAL A 158 3.92 11.35 13.71
C VAL A 158 2.61 11.17 14.49
N TYR A 159 2.23 9.94 14.84
CA TYR A 159 0.98 9.68 15.57
C TYR A 159 0.88 10.50 16.87
N ASP A 160 1.93 10.45 17.69
CA ASP A 160 1.96 11.13 18.98
C ASP A 160 1.81 12.66 18.84
N LEU A 161 2.38 13.22 17.77
CA LEU A 161 2.25 14.64 17.45
C LEU A 161 0.80 14.99 17.08
N VAL A 162 0.16 14.18 16.24
CA VAL A 162 -1.23 14.40 15.81
C VAL A 162 -2.19 14.28 16.98
N VAL A 163 -2.02 13.29 17.85
CA VAL A 163 -2.87 13.13 19.04
C VAL A 163 -2.68 14.30 19.99
N LYS A 164 -1.45 14.80 20.14
CA LYS A 164 -1.15 15.94 21.01
C LYS A 164 -1.79 17.23 20.50
N GLU A 165 -1.59 17.56 19.22
CA GLU A 165 -2.02 18.85 18.65
C GLU A 165 -3.49 18.87 18.20
N PHE A 166 -4.03 17.72 17.80
CA PHE A 166 -5.37 17.60 17.20
C PHE A 166 -6.26 16.57 17.92
N SER A 167 -6.13 16.46 19.24
CA SER A 167 -6.83 15.45 20.08
C SER A 167 -8.34 15.37 19.83
N HIS A 168 -9.04 16.50 19.75
CA HIS A 168 -10.48 16.55 19.47
C HIS A 168 -10.84 16.04 18.07
N LEU A 169 -10.05 16.41 17.06
CA LEU A 169 -10.22 15.92 15.69
C LEU A 169 -9.97 14.41 15.61
N HIS A 170 -8.89 13.95 16.24
CA HIS A 170 -8.59 12.52 16.34
C HIS A 170 -9.73 11.75 16.99
N GLU A 171 -10.32 12.27 18.08
CA GLU A 171 -11.45 11.63 18.75
C GLU A 171 -12.70 11.56 17.85
N MET A 172 -13.00 12.62 17.10
CA MET A 172 -14.11 12.61 16.14
C MET A 172 -13.89 11.57 15.04
N VAL A 173 -12.68 11.49 14.47
CA VAL A 173 -12.33 10.47 13.45
C VAL A 173 -12.42 9.06 14.04
N ARG A 174 -11.93 8.84 15.26
CA ARG A 174 -12.03 7.54 15.95
C ARG A 174 -13.48 7.10 16.09
N ARG A 175 -14.36 7.99 16.55
CA ARG A 175 -15.80 7.71 16.68
C ARG A 175 -16.47 7.45 15.34
N ALA A 176 -16.08 8.21 14.31
CA ALA A 176 -16.60 8.03 12.96
C ALA A 176 -16.23 6.66 12.39
N ALA A 177 -14.98 6.24 12.58
CA ALA A 177 -14.45 4.95 12.14
C ALA A 177 -15.07 3.77 12.89
N ALA A 178 -15.41 3.92 14.17
CA ALA A 178 -16.04 2.86 14.97
C ALA A 178 -17.52 2.61 14.66
N ALA A 179 -18.16 3.51 13.90
CA ALA A 179 -19.57 3.44 13.54
C ALA A 179 -19.84 2.72 12.21
N VAL A 180 -18.77 2.24 11.55
CA VAL A 180 -18.76 1.54 10.25
C VAL A 180 -18.21 0.13 10.46
#